data_AF-A0A816W8P1-F1
#
_entry.id   AF-A0A816W8P1-F1
#
_cell.length_a   1.000
_cell.length_b   1.000
_cell.length_c   1.000
_cell.angle_alpha   90.00
_cell.angle_beta   90.00
_cell.angle_gamma   90.00
#
_symmetry.space_group_name_H-M   'P 1'
#
loop_
_entity.id
_entity.type
_entity.pdbx_description
1 polymer ?
#
loop_
_entity_poly.entity_id
_entity_poly.type
_entity_poly.pdbx_seq_one_letter_code
_entity_poly.pdbx_strand_id
1 'polypeptide(L)'
;MSEQAEHSSISNRSLKLIIAGIAAGIVITITILGLAIAIFVKINSSSTSDNSPSAGSLLGDSIRIEELMDHLKEFQRIATANNGNRAVSTLGFNQTLDYIRDTLAINTDFVVSNKYFPIRQFGLNSDPILTSSINGVDKTYIYSKNLATADFYHIDFSTAVDFSAFVPLTAIPNVGCSDSDWKNANPPPNGSVAIVKRGICAFPDKGALAAKYNVTALLIYNDGASPDRVSPIAIALGQESFLPALFLSFPVGQELANAALNISNNAGVRLAINVKELPLSPVGNICADTPTGDANQTIIIGSHSDSVPAGPGINDNGSGSAANLGLAVALARLFKTSTYAKYKYRVRFCWWGAEEVGLLGSDDHVKQAKISTVVGERLSDYLVNLNYDMLGSPNYIFGIYDGKTANSDTPVTALPGSNKMTALYRQWFDEQNLPWNYTDFSGRSDYGPFLAEGIVAGGLFSGADGTKTLDERNYYDQMLGQGMGGIAGAIHDPCYHRQCDSIQNINVFAYEKMVQAAAYVLEQLARQDDLKTWLYPASQIAKLNDRQKQQQQQQRRKPKYNSINEYFGYPYY
;
A
#
# COMPACT_ATOMS: atom_id res chain seq x y z
N MET A 1 66.22 66.89 27.63
CA MET A 1 65.21 67.30 28.62
C MET A 1 64.23 66.13 28.74
N SER A 2 64.63 65.04 29.43
CA SER A 2 64.46 64.77 30.89
C SER A 2 62.98 64.51 31.20
N GLU A 3 62.52 63.37 31.74
CA GLU A 3 63.08 62.29 32.59
C GLU A 3 62.28 60.98 32.30
N GLN A 4 62.94 59.83 32.04
CA GLN A 4 63.29 58.74 32.98
C GLN A 4 62.07 58.00 33.60
N ALA A 5 61.79 56.75 33.19
CA ALA A 5 62.36 55.46 33.67
C ALA A 5 61.50 54.90 34.84
N GLU A 6 61.24 53.60 35.05
CA GLU A 6 61.95 52.38 34.64
C GLU A 6 61.04 51.13 34.86
N HIS A 7 61.50 50.01 34.31
CA HIS A 7 61.00 48.64 34.31
C HIS A 7 60.45 48.04 35.63
N SER A 8 59.59 47.01 35.50
CA SER A 8 59.76 45.81 36.33
C SER A 8 59.32 44.51 35.64
N SER A 9 60.07 43.47 35.96
CA SER A 9 59.94 42.08 35.52
C SER A 9 59.98 41.18 36.76
N ILE A 10 59.53 39.93 36.60
CA ILE A 10 59.87 38.73 37.40
C ILE A 10 58.94 38.39 38.59
N SER A 11 58.17 37.33 38.35
CA SER A 11 58.07 36.07 39.09
C SER A 11 57.96 36.03 40.62
N ASN A 12 56.87 35.34 41.01
CA ASN A 12 56.81 34.18 41.92
C ASN A 12 56.85 34.38 43.45
N ARG A 13 55.89 33.69 44.08
CA ARG A 13 55.77 33.28 45.49
C ARG A 13 55.43 34.39 46.49
N SER A 14 54.23 34.32 47.07
CA SER A 14 54.05 33.77 48.44
C SER A 14 52.60 33.87 48.91
N LEU A 15 52.06 32.69 49.19
CA LEU A 15 51.01 32.28 50.12
C LEU A 15 50.58 33.27 51.23
N LYS A 16 49.26 33.24 51.53
CA LYS A 16 48.51 33.65 52.76
C LYS A 16 47.91 35.07 52.73
N LEU A 17 46.67 35.38 53.12
CA LEU A 17 45.51 34.69 53.72
C LEU A 17 44.34 35.72 53.67
N ILE A 18 43.11 35.26 53.33
CA ILE A 18 41.77 35.64 53.89
C ILE A 18 41.37 37.15 53.78
N ILE A 19 40.23 37.52 53.15
CA ILE A 19 38.87 37.66 53.73
C ILE A 19 37.89 37.73 52.53
N ALA A 20 37.06 36.70 52.32
CA ALA A 20 35.61 36.65 52.58
C ALA A 20 34.72 37.51 51.65
N GLY A 21 33.83 36.85 50.89
CA GLY A 21 32.74 37.53 50.19
C GLY A 21 32.13 36.78 49.01
N ILE A 22 31.27 35.80 49.30
CA ILE A 22 30.11 35.39 48.49
C ILE A 22 30.43 34.68 47.15
N ALA A 23 30.53 33.35 47.24
CA ALA A 23 30.25 32.43 46.14
C ALA A 23 28.86 31.80 46.38
N ALA A 24 27.83 32.31 45.72
CA ALA A 24 26.56 31.63 45.51
C ALA A 24 25.80 32.36 44.39
N GLY A 25 25.87 31.84 43.17
CA GLY A 25 25.12 32.42 42.06
C GLY A 25 25.50 31.88 40.70
N ILE A 26 24.84 30.78 40.33
CA ILE A 26 24.50 30.43 38.93
C ILE A 26 25.64 29.82 38.10
N VAL A 27 25.90 28.52 38.31
CA VAL A 27 26.21 27.57 37.23
C VAL A 27 25.53 26.24 37.57
N ILE A 28 24.25 26.10 37.20
CA ILE A 28 23.59 24.79 37.05
C ILE A 28 22.66 24.91 35.84
N THR A 29 23.07 24.34 34.71
CA THR A 29 22.18 23.70 33.73
C THR A 29 23.05 23.09 32.63
N ILE A 30 23.22 21.76 32.69
CA ILE A 30 23.45 20.77 31.63
C ILE A 30 24.17 19.59 32.31
N THR A 31 23.40 18.73 32.99
CA THR A 31 23.72 17.32 33.26
C THR A 31 22.50 16.69 33.94
N ILE A 32 21.51 16.23 33.16
CA ILE A 32 20.70 15.04 33.49
C ILE A 32 20.41 14.32 32.17
N LEU A 33 21.32 13.41 31.82
CA LEU A 33 21.12 12.33 30.86
C LEU A 33 21.10 11.05 31.70
N GLY A 34 20.05 10.23 31.53
CA GLY A 34 20.03 8.83 31.98
C GLY A 34 19.50 8.59 33.39
N LEU A 35 18.17 8.52 33.53
CA LEU A 35 17.55 7.61 34.50
C LEU A 35 16.50 6.76 33.78
N ALA A 36 16.96 5.64 33.24
CA ALA A 36 16.09 4.55 32.84
C ALA A 36 15.50 3.94 34.12
N ILE A 37 14.18 4.07 34.30
CA ILE A 37 13.46 3.27 35.29
C ILE A 37 13.28 1.87 34.66
N ALA A 38 14.25 1.00 34.90
CA ALA A 38 14.07 -0.44 34.72
C ALA A 38 13.20 -0.95 35.87
N ILE A 39 11.90 -1.14 35.64
CA ILE A 39 11.06 -1.92 36.54
C ILE A 39 11.41 -3.40 36.28
N PHE A 40 12.29 -3.95 37.12
CA PHE A 40 12.46 -5.40 37.24
C PHE A 40 11.20 -5.98 37.90
N VAL A 41 10.25 -6.44 37.10
CA VAL A 41 9.26 -7.41 37.60
C VAL A 41 9.99 -8.75 37.68
N LYS A 42 10.22 -9.19 38.91
CA LYS A 42 10.76 -10.51 39.23
C LYS A 42 9.68 -11.56 38.94
N ILE A 43 9.60 -12.02 37.69
CA ILE A 43 8.75 -13.15 37.31
C ILE A 43 9.41 -14.41 37.89
N ASN A 44 8.70 -15.07 38.81
CA ASN A 44 9.08 -16.39 39.30
C ASN A 44 9.18 -17.35 38.11
N SER A 45 10.40 -17.78 37.81
CA SER A 45 10.69 -18.86 36.89
C SER A 45 10.25 -20.19 37.53
N SER A 46 9.00 -20.56 37.30
CA SER A 46 8.51 -21.92 37.52
C SER A 46 7.35 -22.20 36.56
N SER A 47 7.70 -22.53 35.32
CA SER A 47 6.91 -23.46 34.51
C SER A 47 7.80 -23.99 33.37
N THR A 48 8.37 -25.16 33.60
CA THR A 48 8.59 -26.11 32.51
C THR A 48 7.22 -26.56 32.03
N SER A 49 6.68 -25.92 30.99
CA SER A 49 5.47 -26.41 30.32
C SER A 49 5.89 -27.19 29.09
N ASP A 50 5.68 -28.51 29.16
CA ASP A 50 5.57 -29.38 27.99
C ASP A 50 4.59 -28.76 26.98
N ASN A 51 5.13 -28.20 25.89
CA ASN A 51 4.35 -27.57 24.81
C ASN A 51 3.91 -28.62 23.79
N SER A 52 3.02 -29.53 24.20
CA SER A 52 2.17 -30.26 23.27
C SER A 52 0.84 -29.50 23.14
N PRO A 53 0.36 -29.16 21.93
CA PRO A 53 -0.96 -28.56 21.75
C PRO A 53 -2.02 -29.48 22.37
N SER A 54 -2.84 -28.94 23.28
CA SER A 54 -3.97 -29.70 23.84
C SER A 54 -4.96 -30.04 22.72
N ALA A 55 -5.62 -31.20 22.86
CA ALA A 55 -6.72 -31.58 22.00
C ALA A 55 -7.82 -30.50 22.09
N GLY A 56 -8.00 -29.72 21.02
CA GLY A 56 -8.96 -28.60 20.97
C GLY A 56 -8.39 -27.23 20.56
N SER A 57 -7.08 -27.08 20.38
CA SER A 57 -6.49 -25.80 19.92
C SER A 57 -7.06 -25.35 18.56
N LEU A 58 -7.51 -24.10 18.49
CA LEU A 58 -7.91 -23.45 17.24
C LEU A 58 -6.67 -22.87 16.54
N LEU A 59 -6.77 -22.56 15.24
CA LEU A 59 -5.66 -21.95 14.50
C LEU A 59 -5.15 -20.68 15.20
N GLY A 60 -6.05 -19.85 15.73
CA GLY A 60 -5.70 -18.62 16.45
C GLY A 60 -4.78 -18.86 17.66
N ASP A 61 -5.01 -19.94 18.42
CA ASP A 61 -4.22 -20.28 19.62
C ASP A 61 -2.82 -20.79 19.26
N SER A 62 -2.63 -21.23 18.01
CA SER A 62 -1.35 -21.77 17.53
C SER A 62 -0.42 -20.71 16.95
N ILE A 63 -0.91 -19.48 16.76
CA ILE A 63 -0.13 -18.35 16.26
C ILE A 63 0.87 -17.90 17.33
N ARG A 64 2.14 -17.80 16.93
CA ARG A 64 3.24 -17.38 17.81
C ARG A 64 3.84 -16.10 17.27
N ILE A 65 3.76 -15.04 18.05
CA ILE A 65 4.25 -13.72 17.62
C ILE A 65 5.76 -13.74 17.35
N GLU A 66 6.52 -14.57 18.05
CA GLU A 66 7.95 -14.74 17.82
C GLU A 66 8.25 -15.29 16.42
N GLU A 67 7.48 -16.29 15.96
CA GLU A 67 7.62 -16.87 14.62
C GLU A 67 7.29 -15.82 13.54
N LEU A 68 6.24 -15.02 13.75
CA LEU A 68 5.88 -13.93 12.84
C LEU A 68 6.97 -12.85 12.77
N MET A 69 7.53 -12.46 13.91
CA MET A 69 8.60 -11.46 13.98
C MET A 69 9.90 -11.98 13.37
N ASP A 70 10.17 -13.30 13.42
CA ASP A 70 11.34 -13.88 12.77
C ASP A 70 11.23 -13.83 11.23
N HIS A 71 10.04 -14.07 10.66
CA HIS A 71 9.81 -13.83 9.23
C HIS A 71 10.06 -12.36 8.85
N LEU A 72 9.57 -11.41 9.65
CA LEU A 72 9.80 -9.98 9.41
C LEU A 72 11.27 -9.58 9.51
N LYS A 73 12.03 -10.15 10.47
CA LYS A 73 13.48 -9.93 10.56
C LYS A 73 14.20 -10.44 9.33
N GLU A 74 13.76 -11.57 8.77
CA GLU A 74 14.38 -12.10 7.55
C GLU A 74 14.07 -11.25 6.33
N PHE A 75 12.83 -10.76 6.18
CA PHE A 75 12.52 -9.76 5.16
C PHE A 75 13.36 -8.48 5.33
N GLN A 76 13.53 -7.99 6.56
CA GLN A 76 14.44 -6.87 6.84
C GLN A 76 15.88 -7.18 6.44
N ARG A 77 16.38 -8.37 6.74
CA ARG A 77 17.75 -8.80 6.37
C ARG A 77 17.92 -8.82 4.86
N ILE A 78 16.94 -9.36 4.13
CA ILE A 78 16.92 -9.39 2.67
C ILE A 78 16.91 -7.96 2.12
N ALA A 79 16.05 -7.08 2.61
CA ALA A 79 16.03 -5.68 2.18
C ALA A 79 17.38 -5.00 2.40
N THR A 80 17.95 -5.10 3.60
CA THR A 80 19.25 -4.52 3.96
C THR A 80 20.38 -5.02 3.06
N ALA A 81 20.38 -6.31 2.71
CA ALA A 81 21.37 -6.91 1.82
C ALA A 81 21.20 -6.47 0.35
N ASN A 82 20.06 -5.89 -0.01
CA ASN A 82 19.69 -5.52 -1.38
C ASN A 82 19.32 -4.04 -1.49
N ASN A 83 20.22 -3.16 -1.04
CA ASN A 83 20.09 -1.70 -1.15
C ASN A 83 18.88 -1.11 -0.40
N GLY A 84 18.46 -1.77 0.68
CA GLY A 84 17.44 -1.27 1.59
C GLY A 84 16.01 -1.49 1.12
N ASN A 85 15.75 -2.32 0.10
CA ASN A 85 14.40 -2.62 -0.38
C ASN A 85 14.26 -4.04 -0.94
N ARG A 86 13.01 -4.45 -1.18
CA ARG A 86 12.62 -5.73 -1.81
C ARG A 86 11.72 -5.46 -3.01
N ALA A 87 12.00 -4.38 -3.73
CA ALA A 87 11.12 -3.92 -4.80
C ALA A 87 11.10 -4.88 -5.98
N VAL A 88 9.98 -4.89 -6.71
CA VAL A 88 9.83 -5.74 -7.89
C VAL A 88 11.01 -5.59 -8.85
N SER A 89 11.40 -6.69 -9.51
CA SER A 89 12.56 -6.76 -10.42
C SER A 89 13.92 -6.51 -9.76
N THR A 90 14.02 -6.57 -8.44
CA THR A 90 15.30 -6.55 -7.71
C THR A 90 15.73 -7.94 -7.23
N LEU A 91 17.00 -8.08 -6.86
CA LEU A 91 17.49 -9.29 -6.19
C LEU A 91 16.81 -9.48 -4.81
N GLY A 92 16.48 -8.39 -4.11
CA GLY A 92 15.78 -8.46 -2.83
C GLY A 92 14.38 -9.06 -2.94
N PHE A 93 13.65 -8.75 -4.01
CA PHE A 93 12.37 -9.38 -4.30
C PHE A 93 12.52 -10.89 -4.56
N ASN A 94 13.45 -11.29 -5.43
CA ASN A 94 13.67 -12.71 -5.73
C ASN A 94 14.07 -13.51 -4.47
N GLN A 95 14.95 -12.95 -3.62
CA GLN A 95 15.33 -13.57 -2.35
C GLN A 95 14.16 -13.65 -1.36
N THR A 96 13.22 -12.71 -1.41
CA THR A 96 11.97 -12.78 -0.62
C THR A 96 11.13 -13.97 -1.07
N LEU A 97 10.95 -14.15 -2.38
CA LEU A 97 10.20 -15.29 -2.93
C LEU A 97 10.88 -16.63 -2.61
N ASP A 98 12.21 -16.69 -2.72
CA ASP A 98 13.00 -17.86 -2.35
C ASP A 98 12.80 -18.21 -0.87
N TYR A 99 12.87 -17.23 0.03
CA TYR A 99 12.65 -17.44 1.46
C TYR A 99 11.25 -18.00 1.76
N ILE A 100 10.21 -17.42 1.15
CA ILE A 100 8.82 -17.87 1.32
C ILE A 100 8.69 -19.32 0.84
N ARG A 101 9.14 -19.61 -0.39
CA ARG A 101 9.08 -20.95 -0.98
C ARG A 101 9.81 -21.98 -0.12
N ASP A 102 11.03 -21.67 0.29
CA ASP A 102 11.88 -22.59 1.04
C ASP A 102 11.30 -22.82 2.45
N THR A 103 10.76 -21.78 3.09
CA THR A 103 10.07 -21.92 4.38
C THR A 103 8.85 -22.83 4.25
N LEU A 104 8.03 -22.67 3.20
CA LEU A 104 6.88 -23.54 2.94
C LEU A 104 7.31 -24.99 2.70
N ALA A 105 8.32 -25.20 1.87
CA ALA A 105 8.84 -26.53 1.54
C ALA A 105 9.40 -27.27 2.77
N ILE A 106 10.04 -26.55 3.70
CA ILE A 106 10.61 -27.13 4.92
C ILE A 106 9.54 -27.43 5.97
N ASN A 107 8.57 -26.54 6.14
CA ASN A 107 7.67 -26.57 7.31
C ASN A 107 6.30 -27.19 7.00
N THR A 108 5.90 -27.26 5.74
CA THR A 108 4.58 -27.71 5.30
C THR A 108 4.67 -28.93 4.38
N ASP A 109 3.53 -29.60 4.18
CA ASP A 109 3.30 -30.59 3.13
C ASP A 109 2.38 -30.02 2.02
N PHE A 110 2.31 -28.68 1.92
CA PHE A 110 1.43 -27.98 0.99
C PHE A 110 1.99 -28.05 -0.43
N VAL A 111 1.11 -28.00 -1.42
CA VAL A 111 1.51 -27.99 -2.82
C VAL A 111 1.88 -26.56 -3.21
N VAL A 112 3.18 -26.29 -3.28
CA VAL A 112 3.73 -24.98 -3.64
C VAL A 112 3.82 -24.84 -5.16
N SER A 113 3.32 -23.73 -5.69
CA SER A 113 3.36 -23.37 -7.10
C SER A 113 3.98 -21.99 -7.28
N ASN A 114 4.79 -21.86 -8.32
CA ASN A 114 5.40 -20.60 -8.74
C ASN A 114 4.84 -20.26 -10.13
N LYS A 115 4.24 -19.08 -10.26
CA LYS A 115 3.72 -18.58 -11.54
C LYS A 115 4.42 -17.29 -11.86
N TYR A 116 4.98 -17.21 -13.05
CA TYR A 116 5.70 -16.01 -13.50
C TYR A 116 4.92 -15.34 -14.63
N PHE A 117 4.84 -14.02 -14.57
CA PHE A 117 4.23 -13.19 -15.60
C PHE A 117 5.18 -12.03 -15.95
N PRO A 118 5.20 -11.57 -17.21
CA PRO A 118 6.08 -10.49 -17.62
C PRO A 118 5.50 -9.12 -17.23
N ILE A 119 6.35 -8.21 -16.74
CA ILE A 119 6.03 -6.78 -16.58
C ILE A 119 6.98 -5.93 -17.44
N ARG A 120 6.53 -4.74 -17.85
CA ARG A 120 7.46 -3.78 -18.46
C ARG A 120 8.31 -3.14 -17.38
N GLN A 121 9.57 -2.91 -17.72
CA GLN A 121 10.47 -2.11 -16.92
C GLN A 121 10.43 -0.67 -17.40
N PHE A 122 10.74 0.26 -16.50
CA PHE A 122 10.82 1.68 -16.81
C PHE A 122 12.16 2.27 -16.37
N GLY A 123 12.68 3.17 -17.18
CA GLY A 123 13.89 3.91 -16.87
C GLY A 123 14.13 4.96 -17.94
N LEU A 124 14.87 6.01 -17.59
CA LEU A 124 15.17 7.13 -18.48
C LEU A 124 16.64 7.12 -18.89
N ASN A 125 16.92 7.36 -20.18
CA ASN A 125 18.28 7.55 -20.70
C ASN A 125 18.87 8.92 -20.29
N SER A 126 17.99 9.92 -20.12
CA SER A 126 18.35 11.27 -19.70
C SER A 126 17.19 11.91 -18.95
N ASP A 127 17.48 12.95 -18.17
CA ASP A 127 16.45 13.74 -17.52
C ASP A 127 15.48 14.34 -18.58
N PRO A 128 14.16 14.33 -18.30
CA PRO A 128 13.17 14.87 -19.22
C PRO A 128 13.25 16.39 -19.30
N ILE A 129 12.78 16.96 -20.40
CA ILE A 129 12.76 18.41 -20.64
C ILE A 129 11.31 18.85 -20.83
N LEU A 130 10.93 19.92 -20.12
CA LEU A 130 9.65 20.62 -20.32
C LEU A 130 9.92 22.11 -20.50
N THR A 131 9.46 22.65 -21.62
CA THR A 131 9.47 24.10 -21.92
C THR A 131 8.07 24.52 -22.35
N SER A 132 7.54 25.61 -21.81
CA SER A 132 6.32 26.24 -22.31
C SER A 132 6.63 27.48 -23.15
N SER A 133 5.71 27.84 -24.03
CA SER A 133 5.64 29.14 -24.69
C SER A 133 4.24 29.69 -24.45
N ILE A 134 4.13 30.86 -23.83
CA ILE A 134 2.88 31.59 -23.67
C ILE A 134 3.05 32.95 -24.33
N ASN A 135 2.31 33.20 -25.42
CA ASN A 135 2.39 34.45 -26.19
C ASN A 135 3.81 34.79 -26.66
N GLY A 136 4.59 33.76 -26.99
CA GLY A 136 5.98 33.89 -27.49
C GLY A 136 7.03 34.07 -26.39
N VAL A 137 6.65 33.97 -25.12
CA VAL A 137 7.60 33.96 -23.99
C VAL A 137 7.85 32.52 -23.57
N ASP A 138 9.10 32.09 -23.73
CA ASP A 138 9.54 30.74 -23.40
C ASP A 138 9.97 30.62 -21.94
N LYS A 139 9.57 29.53 -21.28
CA LYS A 139 9.98 29.19 -19.91
C LYS A 139 10.32 27.71 -19.82
N THR A 140 11.53 27.40 -19.37
CA THR A 140 11.97 26.01 -19.12
C THR A 140 11.87 25.71 -17.63
N TYR A 141 11.37 24.53 -17.30
CA TYR A 141 11.09 24.12 -15.93
C TYR A 141 12.18 23.19 -15.38
N ILE A 142 12.29 23.11 -14.06
CA ILE A 142 13.31 22.32 -13.36
C ILE A 142 12.82 20.89 -13.14
N TYR A 143 13.49 19.93 -13.76
CA TYR A 143 13.43 18.53 -13.35
C TYR A 143 14.38 18.27 -12.17
N SER A 144 13.93 17.54 -11.16
CA SER A 144 14.77 17.13 -10.04
C SER A 144 14.24 15.84 -9.39
N LYS A 145 15.15 14.96 -8.97
CA LYS A 145 14.81 13.80 -8.13
C LYS A 145 14.45 14.19 -6.69
N ASN A 146 14.85 15.38 -6.25
CA ASN A 146 14.33 15.98 -5.04
C ASN A 146 13.01 16.71 -5.38
N LEU A 147 11.89 16.06 -5.08
CA LEU A 147 10.54 16.56 -5.37
C LEU A 147 10.24 17.90 -4.68
N ALA A 148 10.91 18.23 -3.57
CA ALA A 148 10.72 19.51 -2.87
C ALA A 148 11.23 20.71 -3.68
N THR A 149 12.13 20.50 -4.65
CA THR A 149 12.71 21.55 -5.50
C THR A 149 12.37 21.39 -6.98
N ALA A 150 11.60 20.36 -7.34
CA ALA A 150 11.24 20.06 -8.72
C ALA A 150 10.00 20.87 -9.15
N ASP A 151 10.05 21.45 -10.35
CA ASP A 151 8.86 22.01 -11.00
C ASP A 151 7.98 20.89 -11.58
N PHE A 152 8.62 19.82 -12.04
CA PHE A 152 7.96 18.63 -12.59
C PHE A 152 8.82 17.38 -12.39
N TYR A 153 8.18 16.23 -12.52
CA TYR A 153 8.76 14.90 -12.43
C TYR A 153 8.24 14.01 -13.56
N HIS A 154 8.95 12.92 -13.85
CA HIS A 154 8.47 11.95 -14.82
C HIS A 154 7.33 11.12 -14.22
N ILE A 155 6.54 10.51 -15.09
CA ILE A 155 5.57 9.49 -14.70
C ILE A 155 6.10 8.13 -15.15
N ASP A 156 6.09 7.16 -14.25
CA ASP A 156 6.52 5.80 -14.59
C ASP A 156 5.59 5.20 -15.65
N PHE A 157 6.20 4.40 -16.53
CA PHE A 157 5.57 3.82 -17.74
C PHE A 157 5.13 4.83 -18.80
N SER A 158 5.55 6.10 -18.69
CA SER A 158 5.51 7.08 -19.78
C SER A 158 6.29 6.61 -21.00
N THR A 159 5.87 6.99 -22.20
CA THR A 159 6.59 6.65 -23.45
C THR A 159 7.50 7.77 -23.92
N ALA A 160 8.47 7.40 -24.76
CA ALA A 160 9.43 8.34 -25.31
C ALA A 160 8.76 9.34 -26.27
N VAL A 161 9.22 10.58 -26.24
CA VAL A 161 8.75 11.64 -27.14
C VAL A 161 9.84 12.71 -27.28
N ASP A 162 9.88 13.38 -28.43
CA ASP A 162 10.71 14.56 -28.66
C ASP A 162 9.96 15.55 -29.56
N PHE A 163 9.36 16.58 -28.96
CA PHE A 163 8.65 17.61 -29.70
C PHE A 163 9.62 18.64 -30.26
N SER A 164 9.83 18.64 -31.59
CA SER A 164 10.67 19.65 -32.24
C SER A 164 10.04 21.06 -32.26
N ALA A 165 8.73 21.17 -32.06
CA ALA A 165 7.96 22.41 -32.03
C ALA A 165 7.05 22.48 -30.79
N PHE A 166 6.57 23.68 -30.43
CA PHE A 166 5.57 23.83 -29.38
C PHE A 166 4.23 23.21 -29.81
N VAL A 167 3.76 22.23 -29.04
CA VAL A 167 2.47 21.58 -29.22
C VAL A 167 1.42 22.33 -28.37
N PRO A 168 0.25 22.71 -28.92
CA PRO A 168 -0.78 23.42 -28.17
C PRO A 168 -1.25 22.68 -26.91
N LEU A 169 -1.56 23.43 -25.86
CA LEU A 169 -2.16 22.87 -24.64
C LEU A 169 -3.69 22.84 -24.75
N THR A 170 -4.31 21.80 -24.21
CA THR A 170 -5.76 21.75 -23.96
C THR A 170 -6.00 21.47 -22.48
N ALA A 171 -6.64 22.42 -21.79
CA ALA A 171 -7.04 22.22 -20.40
C ALA A 171 -8.29 21.34 -20.32
N ILE A 172 -8.20 20.24 -19.57
CA ILE A 172 -9.35 19.38 -19.29
C ILE A 172 -10.08 19.93 -18.06
N PRO A 173 -11.40 20.18 -18.13
CA PRO A 173 -12.16 20.77 -17.05
C PRO A 173 -12.25 19.84 -15.83
N ASN A 174 -12.66 20.44 -14.70
CA ASN A 174 -12.80 19.77 -13.41
C ASN A 174 -11.47 19.13 -13.00
N VAL A 175 -11.42 17.80 -13.02
CA VAL A 175 -10.25 16.99 -12.73
C VAL A 175 -10.07 15.89 -13.77
N GLY A 176 -10.75 15.95 -14.92
CA GLY A 176 -10.61 14.97 -16.00
C GLY A 176 -10.93 13.52 -15.61
N CYS A 177 -11.81 13.30 -14.64
CA CYS A 177 -12.13 11.97 -14.12
C CYS A 177 -13.32 11.31 -14.80
N SER A 178 -14.06 12.06 -15.63
CA SER A 178 -15.21 11.53 -16.35
C SER A 178 -15.02 11.70 -17.85
N ASP A 179 -15.56 10.76 -18.63
CA ASP A 179 -15.61 10.88 -20.09
C ASP A 179 -16.22 12.22 -20.54
N SER A 180 -17.19 12.75 -19.78
CA SER A 180 -17.81 14.06 -20.03
C SER A 180 -16.82 15.21 -19.95
N ASP A 181 -15.85 15.18 -19.03
CA ASP A 181 -14.83 16.24 -18.92
C ASP A 181 -14.03 16.35 -20.21
N TRP A 182 -13.63 15.21 -20.77
CA TRP A 182 -12.86 15.12 -22.00
C TRP A 182 -13.68 15.47 -23.25
N LYS A 183 -14.95 15.05 -23.31
CA LYS A 183 -15.87 15.49 -24.39
C LYS A 183 -16.07 17.00 -24.39
N ASN A 184 -16.21 17.61 -23.21
CA ASN A 184 -16.43 19.04 -23.08
C ASN A 184 -15.18 19.84 -23.48
N ALA A 185 -13.99 19.33 -23.17
CA ALA A 185 -12.74 19.93 -23.62
C ALA A 185 -12.53 19.78 -25.13
N ASN A 186 -13.02 18.67 -25.72
CA ASN A 186 -12.87 18.32 -27.14
C ASN A 186 -11.43 18.52 -27.66
N PRO A 187 -10.42 17.89 -27.04
CA PRO A 187 -9.03 18.07 -27.44
C PRO A 187 -8.82 17.62 -28.90
N PRO A 188 -8.05 18.35 -29.72
CA PRO A 188 -7.69 17.92 -31.06
C PRO A 188 -6.92 16.59 -31.01
N PRO A 189 -7.43 15.51 -31.63
CA PRO A 189 -6.72 14.24 -31.71
C PRO A 189 -5.35 14.41 -32.38
N ASN A 190 -4.30 13.89 -31.75
CA ASN A 190 -2.89 13.99 -32.13
C ASN A 190 -2.38 15.43 -32.33
N GLY A 191 -3.14 16.43 -31.88
CA GLY A 191 -2.85 17.85 -32.11
C GLY A 191 -2.66 18.67 -30.83
N SER A 192 -2.75 18.06 -29.65
CA SER A 192 -2.64 18.78 -28.39
C SER A 192 -2.02 17.94 -27.26
N VAL A 193 -1.41 18.64 -26.32
CA VAL A 193 -1.03 18.12 -25.01
C VAL A 193 -2.16 18.45 -24.02
N ALA A 194 -2.75 17.43 -23.41
CA ALA A 194 -3.76 17.63 -22.37
C ALA A 194 -3.09 18.05 -21.06
N ILE A 195 -3.66 19.03 -20.37
CA ILE A 195 -3.29 19.36 -18.99
C ILE A 195 -4.46 19.14 -18.04
N VAL A 196 -4.23 18.34 -16.99
CA VAL A 196 -5.27 17.82 -16.11
C VAL A 196 -4.87 18.01 -14.65
N LYS A 197 -5.77 18.55 -13.83
CA LYS A 197 -5.55 18.69 -12.38
C LYS A 197 -5.63 17.31 -11.70
N ARG A 198 -4.76 17.06 -10.72
CA ARG A 198 -4.92 15.98 -9.75
C ARG A 198 -6.29 16.13 -9.09
N GLY A 199 -6.96 15.01 -8.85
CA GLY A 199 -8.29 15.05 -8.25
C GLY A 199 -8.62 13.73 -7.61
N ILE A 200 -9.89 13.38 -7.66
CA ILE A 200 -10.41 12.20 -6.99
C ILE A 200 -9.96 10.91 -7.70
N CYS A 201 -10.07 10.79 -9.02
CA CYS A 201 -9.74 9.53 -9.71
C CYS A 201 -8.24 9.22 -9.83
N ALA A 202 -7.97 7.95 -10.11
CA ALA A 202 -6.63 7.40 -10.36
C ALA A 202 -5.89 8.09 -11.51
N PHE A 203 -4.55 8.10 -11.43
CA PHE A 203 -3.71 8.56 -12.56
C PHE A 203 -3.81 7.65 -13.79
N PRO A 204 -3.79 6.29 -13.67
CA PRO A 204 -4.06 5.41 -14.80
C PRO A 204 -5.38 5.71 -15.52
N ASP A 205 -6.45 6.08 -14.82
CA ASP A 205 -7.74 6.42 -15.44
C ASP A 205 -7.65 7.70 -16.28
N LYS A 206 -6.92 8.72 -15.79
CA LYS A 206 -6.62 9.92 -16.58
C LYS A 206 -5.81 9.56 -17.82
N GLY A 207 -4.84 8.66 -17.68
CA GLY A 207 -4.05 8.12 -18.80
C GLY A 207 -4.91 7.38 -19.82
N ALA A 208 -5.82 6.52 -19.36
CA ALA A 208 -6.74 5.77 -20.21
C ALA A 208 -7.74 6.68 -20.95
N LEU A 209 -8.29 7.70 -20.27
CA LEU A 209 -9.11 8.71 -20.91
C LEU A 209 -8.28 9.56 -21.90
N ALA A 210 -7.08 10.00 -21.53
CA ALA A 210 -6.19 10.72 -22.43
C ALA A 210 -5.90 9.92 -23.72
N ALA A 211 -5.59 8.63 -23.57
CA ALA A 211 -5.40 7.70 -24.67
C ALA A 211 -6.68 7.54 -25.51
N LYS A 212 -7.85 7.41 -24.89
CA LYS A 212 -9.15 7.34 -25.57
C LYS A 212 -9.43 8.55 -26.47
N TYR A 213 -9.01 9.75 -26.06
CA TYR A 213 -9.16 10.98 -26.83
C TYR A 213 -7.96 11.26 -27.77
N ASN A 214 -7.01 10.34 -27.87
CA ASN A 214 -5.82 10.42 -28.73
C ASN A 214 -5.04 11.73 -28.54
N VAL A 215 -4.81 12.19 -27.31
CA VAL A 215 -3.94 13.35 -27.08
C VAL A 215 -2.47 12.97 -27.29
N THR A 216 -1.62 13.91 -27.68
CA THR A 216 -0.22 13.63 -28.02
C THR A 216 0.65 13.41 -26.77
N ALA A 217 0.32 14.06 -25.66
CA ALA A 217 0.92 13.85 -24.34
C ALA A 217 -0.04 14.29 -23.24
N LEU A 218 0.25 13.89 -22.01
CA LEU A 218 -0.51 14.22 -20.81
C LEU A 218 0.36 14.91 -19.75
N LEU A 219 -0.04 16.10 -19.32
CA LEU A 219 0.52 16.77 -18.16
C LEU A 219 -0.50 16.68 -17.02
N ILE A 220 -0.13 16.01 -15.93
CA ILE A 220 -0.92 16.00 -14.69
C ILE A 220 -0.28 17.00 -13.73
N TYR A 221 -1.05 17.79 -13.00
CA TYR A 221 -0.47 18.69 -12.00
C TYR A 221 -1.13 18.56 -10.63
N ASN A 222 -0.36 18.78 -9.57
CA ASN A 222 -0.89 18.74 -8.20
C ASN A 222 -1.97 19.82 -8.00
N ASP A 223 -2.85 19.66 -7.01
CA ASP A 223 -4.04 20.53 -6.88
C ASP A 223 -3.90 21.67 -5.85
N GLY A 224 -2.82 21.69 -5.07
CA GLY A 224 -2.56 22.73 -4.08
C GLY A 224 -3.50 22.71 -2.88
N ALA A 225 -4.24 21.62 -2.65
CA ALA A 225 -5.24 21.54 -1.58
C ALA A 225 -4.65 21.55 -0.16
N SER A 226 -3.37 21.21 -0.02
CA SER A 226 -2.62 21.18 1.24
C SER A 226 -1.11 21.35 0.96
N PRO A 227 -0.27 21.67 1.96
CA PRO A 227 1.17 21.88 1.76
C PRO A 227 1.92 20.71 1.09
N ASP A 228 1.51 19.48 1.37
CA ASP A 228 2.02 18.25 0.76
C ASP A 228 1.48 17.98 -0.66
N ARG A 229 0.50 18.78 -1.12
CA ARG A 229 -0.13 18.70 -2.44
C ARG A 229 0.29 19.85 -3.36
N VAL A 230 1.48 20.40 -3.15
CA VAL A 230 2.07 21.48 -3.96
C VAL A 230 3.15 20.96 -4.91
N SER A 231 4.15 20.24 -4.38
CA SER A 231 5.25 19.65 -5.17
C SER A 231 4.78 18.54 -6.10
N PRO A 232 5.51 18.22 -7.19
CA PRO A 232 5.21 17.02 -7.96
C PRO A 232 5.40 15.76 -7.12
N ILE A 233 4.75 14.66 -7.53
CA ILE A 233 4.84 13.35 -6.88
C ILE A 233 5.29 12.29 -7.89
N ALA A 234 5.96 11.25 -7.41
CA ALA A 234 6.28 10.07 -8.21
C ALA A 234 5.04 9.18 -8.31
N ILE A 235 4.60 8.89 -9.54
CA ILE A 235 3.38 8.14 -9.84
C ILE A 235 3.58 7.25 -11.07
N ALA A 236 2.62 6.39 -11.38
CA ALA A 236 2.57 5.58 -12.60
C ALA A 236 1.24 5.77 -13.36
N LEU A 237 1.26 5.67 -14.71
CA LEU A 237 0.03 5.52 -15.51
C LEU A 237 -0.40 4.06 -15.71
N GLY A 238 0.37 3.12 -15.18
CA GLY A 238 0.18 1.68 -15.34
C GLY A 238 0.93 1.08 -16.54
N GLN A 239 1.16 -0.23 -16.47
CA GLN A 239 1.95 -1.03 -17.41
C GLN A 239 1.42 -1.07 -18.86
N GLU A 240 0.14 -0.72 -19.05
CA GLU A 240 -0.50 -0.70 -20.37
C GLU A 240 -0.50 0.70 -21.00
N SER A 241 0.00 1.71 -20.28
CA SER A 241 0.06 3.08 -20.82
C SER A 241 1.13 3.18 -21.90
N PHE A 242 0.75 3.74 -23.05
CA PHE A 242 1.67 4.07 -24.14
C PHE A 242 1.73 5.59 -24.41
N LEU A 243 1.32 6.40 -23.43
CA LEU A 243 1.20 7.85 -23.56
C LEU A 243 2.40 8.57 -22.93
N PRO A 244 3.04 9.54 -23.62
CA PRO A 244 4.04 10.39 -22.99
C PRO A 244 3.37 11.26 -21.93
N ALA A 245 3.89 11.23 -20.70
CA ALA A 245 3.31 11.96 -19.60
C ALA A 245 4.35 12.47 -18.58
N LEU A 246 4.02 13.61 -17.95
CA LEU A 246 4.77 14.22 -16.85
C LEU A 246 3.82 14.66 -15.72
N PHE A 247 4.35 14.72 -14.50
CA PHE A 247 3.65 15.25 -13.33
C PHE A 247 4.25 16.60 -12.89
N LEU A 248 3.43 17.62 -12.72
CA LEU A 248 3.85 19.00 -12.46
C LEU A 248 3.49 19.42 -11.03
N SER A 249 4.26 20.36 -10.49
CA SER A 249 3.88 21.11 -9.30
C SER A 249 2.58 21.89 -9.53
N PHE A 250 1.85 22.19 -8.46
CA PHE A 250 0.63 23.00 -8.54
C PHE A 250 0.87 24.38 -9.17
N PRO A 251 1.89 25.17 -8.79
CA PRO A 251 2.11 26.50 -9.38
C PRO A 251 2.33 26.45 -10.89
N VAL A 252 3.15 25.51 -11.37
CA VAL A 252 3.45 25.36 -12.81
C VAL A 252 2.22 24.88 -13.56
N GLY A 253 1.55 23.85 -13.05
CA GLY A 253 0.37 23.32 -13.71
C GLY A 253 -0.80 24.30 -13.75
N GLN A 254 -1.01 25.07 -12.69
CA GLN A 254 -2.07 26.08 -12.64
C GLN A 254 -1.79 27.25 -13.59
N GLU A 255 -0.53 27.68 -13.74
CA GLU A 255 -0.10 28.66 -14.74
C GLU A 255 -0.43 28.18 -16.17
N LEU A 256 -0.01 26.96 -16.52
CA LEU A 256 -0.23 26.38 -17.84
C LEU A 256 -1.71 26.12 -18.14
N ALA A 257 -2.47 25.62 -17.16
CA ALA A 257 -3.91 25.39 -17.32
C ALA A 257 -4.67 26.70 -17.55
N ASN A 258 -4.35 27.76 -16.80
CA ASN A 258 -4.94 29.09 -17.00
C ASN A 258 -4.58 29.66 -18.37
N ALA A 259 -3.33 29.46 -18.82
CA ALA A 259 -2.90 29.89 -20.13
C ALA A 259 -3.68 29.19 -21.26
N ALA A 260 -3.91 27.88 -21.13
CA ALA A 260 -4.67 27.08 -22.09
C ALA A 260 -6.19 27.38 -22.11
N LEU A 261 -6.77 27.82 -20.98
CA LEU A 261 -8.19 28.20 -20.91
C LEU A 261 -8.50 29.55 -21.57
N ASN A 262 -7.51 30.44 -21.67
CA ASN A 262 -7.69 31.72 -22.32
C ASN A 262 -7.44 31.58 -23.83
N ILE A 263 -8.51 31.60 -24.62
CA ILE A 263 -8.47 31.43 -26.08
C ILE A 263 -7.63 32.49 -26.82
N SER A 264 -7.38 33.64 -26.19
CA SER A 264 -6.52 34.68 -26.74
C SER A 264 -5.02 34.37 -26.57
N ASN A 265 -4.67 33.39 -25.74
CA ASN A 265 -3.30 32.98 -25.55
C ASN A 265 -2.88 31.95 -26.60
N ASN A 266 -1.68 32.13 -27.14
CA ASN A 266 -0.98 31.06 -27.84
C ASN A 266 -0.12 30.30 -26.83
N ALA A 267 -0.71 29.28 -26.20
CA ALA A 267 -0.07 28.47 -25.16
C ALA A 267 0.27 27.07 -25.68
N GLY A 268 1.55 26.70 -25.62
CA GLY A 268 2.01 25.37 -26.01
C GLY A 268 3.23 24.92 -25.22
N VAL A 269 3.58 23.64 -25.37
CA VAL A 269 4.74 23.03 -24.71
C VAL A 269 5.61 22.26 -25.68
N ARG A 270 6.91 22.27 -25.40
CA ARG A 270 7.88 21.31 -25.92
C ARG A 270 8.24 20.34 -24.80
N LEU A 271 8.21 19.06 -25.13
CA LEU A 271 8.46 17.94 -24.23
C LEU A 271 9.49 17.02 -24.87
N ALA A 272 10.49 16.62 -24.10
CA ALA A 272 11.37 15.49 -24.44
C ALA A 272 11.41 14.50 -23.28
N ILE A 273 11.08 13.25 -23.57
CA ILE A 273 11.18 12.11 -22.64
C ILE A 273 11.97 11.04 -23.38
N ASN A 274 13.13 10.65 -22.84
CA ASN A 274 13.97 9.62 -23.42
C ASN A 274 13.95 8.38 -22.54
N VAL A 275 13.17 7.37 -22.94
CA VAL A 275 12.96 6.13 -22.20
C VAL A 275 13.98 5.07 -22.64
N LYS A 276 14.47 4.29 -21.68
CA LYS A 276 15.33 3.13 -21.93
C LYS A 276 14.53 2.01 -22.58
N GLU A 277 15.11 1.40 -23.61
CA GLU A 277 14.64 0.11 -24.09
C GLU A 277 15.09 -0.98 -23.12
N LEU A 278 14.16 -1.46 -22.31
CA LEU A 278 14.40 -2.52 -21.32
C LEU A 278 13.56 -3.74 -21.69
N PRO A 279 14.09 -4.97 -21.56
CA PRO A 279 13.32 -6.18 -21.78
C PRO A 279 12.21 -6.31 -20.72
N LEU A 280 11.17 -7.07 -21.03
CA LEU A 280 10.18 -7.47 -20.03
C LEU A 280 10.86 -8.25 -18.90
N SER A 281 10.47 -7.97 -17.66
CA SER A 281 10.96 -8.64 -16.46
C SER A 281 9.95 -9.68 -15.99
N PRO A 282 10.33 -10.96 -15.82
CA PRO A 282 9.43 -11.94 -15.22
C PRO A 282 9.31 -11.69 -13.72
N VAL A 283 8.07 -11.58 -13.23
CA VAL A 283 7.74 -11.42 -11.82
C VAL A 283 6.98 -12.65 -11.34
N GLY A 284 7.31 -13.13 -10.13
CA GLY A 284 6.73 -14.33 -9.55
C GLY A 284 5.57 -14.04 -8.60
N ASN A 285 4.50 -14.80 -8.74
CA ASN A 285 3.55 -15.13 -7.68
C ASN A 285 3.91 -16.50 -7.09
N ILE A 286 3.84 -16.62 -5.75
CA ILE A 286 3.97 -17.90 -5.05
C ILE A 286 2.61 -18.23 -4.46
N CYS A 287 2.11 -19.45 -4.66
CA CYS A 287 0.91 -19.93 -3.97
C CYS A 287 1.14 -21.31 -3.37
N ALA A 288 0.59 -21.57 -2.20
CA ALA A 288 0.65 -22.85 -1.50
C ALA A 288 -0.76 -23.35 -1.17
N ASP A 289 -1.09 -24.52 -1.71
CA ASP A 289 -2.38 -25.17 -1.48
C ASP A 289 -2.29 -26.21 -0.36
N THR A 290 -3.27 -26.21 0.55
CA THR A 290 -3.41 -27.29 1.52
C THR A 290 -3.56 -28.65 0.80
N PRO A 291 -2.95 -29.74 1.33
CA PRO A 291 -3.02 -31.07 0.70
C PRO A 291 -4.40 -31.73 0.80
N THR A 292 -5.29 -31.14 1.60
CA THR A 292 -6.67 -31.58 1.83
C THR A 292 -7.66 -30.46 1.51
N GLY A 293 -8.94 -30.83 1.41
CA GLY A 293 -10.04 -29.93 1.07
C GLY A 293 -10.44 -30.04 -0.40
N ASP A 294 -11.68 -29.65 -0.71
CA ASP A 294 -12.21 -29.67 -2.06
C ASP A 294 -11.60 -28.55 -2.92
N ALA A 295 -10.83 -28.92 -3.94
CA ALA A 295 -10.22 -27.96 -4.86
C ALA A 295 -11.24 -27.16 -5.69
N ASN A 296 -12.48 -27.65 -5.85
CA ASN A 296 -13.55 -26.86 -6.49
C ASN A 296 -14.11 -25.76 -5.58
N GLN A 297 -13.62 -25.66 -4.34
CA GLN A 297 -14.09 -24.72 -3.33
C GLN A 297 -12.90 -24.22 -2.51
N THR A 298 -12.33 -23.11 -2.96
CA THR A 298 -11.06 -22.59 -2.47
C THR A 298 -11.24 -21.27 -1.73
N ILE A 299 -10.73 -21.22 -0.50
CA ILE A 299 -10.50 -19.98 0.25
C ILE A 299 -9.12 -19.48 -0.13
N ILE A 300 -9.02 -18.27 -0.68
CA ILE A 300 -7.74 -17.64 -1.04
C ILE A 300 -7.35 -16.66 0.05
N ILE A 301 -6.08 -16.71 0.46
CA ILE A 301 -5.47 -15.75 1.38
C ILE A 301 -4.33 -15.07 0.63
N GLY A 302 -4.37 -13.75 0.54
CA GLY A 302 -3.47 -12.96 -0.29
C GLY A 302 -2.72 -11.89 0.51
N SER A 303 -1.47 -11.67 0.12
CA SER A 303 -0.61 -10.57 0.55
C SER A 303 0.43 -10.32 -0.54
N HIS A 304 0.79 -9.09 -0.86
CA HIS A 304 1.91 -8.87 -1.79
C HIS A 304 3.27 -9.00 -1.09
N SER A 305 4.28 -9.31 -1.89
CA SER A 305 5.63 -9.67 -1.44
C SER A 305 6.70 -8.68 -1.89
N ASP A 306 6.41 -7.76 -2.80
CA ASP A 306 7.29 -6.64 -3.10
C ASP A 306 7.17 -5.50 -2.08
N SER A 307 8.16 -4.60 -2.11
CA SER A 307 8.10 -3.28 -1.47
C SER A 307 8.25 -2.19 -2.54
N VAL A 308 8.13 -0.92 -2.18
CA VAL A 308 8.64 0.16 -3.03
C VAL A 308 10.17 0.24 -3.05
N PRO A 309 10.79 0.85 -4.09
CA PRO A 309 12.23 1.11 -4.13
C PRO A 309 12.75 2.01 -3.00
N ALA A 310 11.87 2.82 -2.40
CA ALA A 310 12.24 3.83 -1.40
C ALA A 310 12.56 3.23 -0.02
N GLY A 311 12.17 1.99 0.27
CA GLY A 311 12.36 1.42 1.61
C GLY A 311 12.17 -0.08 1.73
N PRO A 312 12.39 -0.63 2.94
CA PRO A 312 12.45 -2.06 3.18
C PRO A 312 11.09 -2.76 3.04
N GLY A 313 10.01 -2.02 3.27
CA GLY A 313 8.64 -2.53 3.16
C GLY A 313 8.32 -3.59 4.21
N ILE A 314 8.62 -3.33 5.48
CA ILE A 314 8.39 -4.30 6.56
C ILE A 314 6.95 -4.26 7.04
N ASN A 315 6.35 -3.08 7.22
CA ASN A 315 4.91 -3.01 7.38
C ASN A 315 4.24 -3.21 6.02
N ASP A 316 4.74 -2.55 4.96
CA ASP A 316 4.17 -2.55 3.61
C ASP A 316 5.06 -3.29 2.58
N ASN A 317 4.83 -4.57 2.28
CA ASN A 317 3.87 -5.47 2.94
C ASN A 317 4.53 -6.72 3.51
N GLY A 318 5.67 -6.53 4.18
CA GLY A 318 6.31 -7.57 4.97
C GLY A 318 5.36 -8.15 6.04
N SER A 319 4.51 -7.32 6.66
CA SER A 319 3.59 -7.70 7.73
C SER A 319 2.48 -8.63 7.25
N GLY A 320 1.81 -8.32 6.14
CA GLY A 320 0.85 -9.22 5.51
C GLY A 320 1.52 -10.49 5.00
N SER A 321 2.67 -10.37 4.32
CA SER A 321 3.45 -11.51 3.83
C SER A 321 3.88 -12.48 4.93
N ALA A 322 4.34 -11.97 6.07
CA ALA A 322 4.77 -12.75 7.22
C ALA A 322 3.57 -13.36 7.97
N ALA A 323 2.46 -12.64 8.09
CA ALA A 323 1.21 -13.16 8.64
C ALA A 323 0.69 -14.34 7.81
N ASN A 324 0.65 -14.18 6.49
CA ASN A 324 0.22 -15.22 5.54
C ASN A 324 1.11 -16.48 5.67
N LEU A 325 2.43 -16.30 5.77
CA LEU A 325 3.39 -17.40 5.94
C LEU A 325 3.24 -18.10 7.30
N GLY A 326 3.08 -17.32 8.37
CA GLY A 326 2.83 -17.84 9.71
C GLY A 326 1.54 -18.64 9.80
N LEU A 327 0.45 -18.16 9.19
CA LEU A 327 -0.82 -18.88 9.11
C LEU A 327 -0.67 -20.22 8.37
N ALA A 328 0.03 -20.23 7.23
CA ALA A 328 0.28 -21.45 6.47
C ALA A 328 1.07 -22.49 7.28
N VAL A 329 2.15 -22.06 7.93
CA VAL A 329 3.01 -22.93 8.77
C VAL A 329 2.25 -23.45 9.99
N ALA A 330 1.50 -22.59 10.68
CA ALA A 330 0.69 -22.96 11.83
C ALA A 330 -0.40 -23.97 11.46
N LEU A 331 -1.10 -23.74 10.33
CA LEU A 331 -2.12 -24.67 9.83
C LEU A 331 -1.51 -26.02 9.45
N ALA A 332 -0.37 -26.03 8.75
CA ALA A 332 0.33 -27.27 8.41
C ALA A 332 0.75 -28.07 9.66
N ARG A 333 1.21 -27.38 10.71
CA ARG A 333 1.54 -27.99 12.00
C ARG A 333 0.31 -28.64 12.65
N LEU A 334 -0.82 -27.94 12.68
CA LEU A 334 -2.08 -28.47 13.21
C LEU A 334 -2.58 -29.67 12.39
N PHE A 335 -2.51 -29.58 11.06
CA PHE A 335 -2.85 -30.67 10.16
C PHE A 335 -2.01 -31.93 10.38
N LYS A 336 -0.77 -31.84 10.89
CA LYS A 336 0.02 -33.04 11.24
C LYS A 336 -0.49 -33.77 12.49
N THR A 337 -1.34 -33.13 13.30
CA THR A 337 -1.95 -33.76 14.48
C THR A 337 -3.16 -34.61 14.08
N SER A 338 -3.41 -35.69 14.83
CA SER A 338 -4.58 -36.55 14.62
C SER A 338 -5.88 -35.99 15.18
N THR A 339 -5.81 -34.98 16.05
CA THR A 339 -6.94 -34.41 16.77
C THR A 339 -7.54 -33.18 16.09
N TYR A 340 -6.80 -32.54 15.20
CA TYR A 340 -7.27 -31.36 14.48
C TYR A 340 -7.97 -31.78 13.18
N ALA A 341 -9.25 -31.42 13.07
CA ALA A 341 -10.05 -31.73 11.89
C ALA A 341 -9.52 -30.99 10.66
N LYS A 342 -9.33 -31.74 9.57
CA LYS A 342 -8.96 -31.16 8.28
C LYS A 342 -10.10 -30.32 7.72
N TYR A 343 -9.75 -29.25 7.03
CA TYR A 343 -10.73 -28.36 6.44
C TYR A 343 -11.45 -29.03 5.27
N LYS A 344 -12.76 -28.73 5.14
CA LYS A 344 -13.60 -29.19 4.04
C LYS A 344 -13.24 -28.52 2.71
N TYR A 345 -12.87 -27.25 2.78
CA TYR A 345 -12.49 -26.42 1.64
C TYR A 345 -10.97 -26.39 1.51
N ARG A 346 -10.46 -26.29 0.29
CA ARG A 346 -9.03 -26.07 0.08
C ARG A 346 -8.69 -24.64 0.51
N VAL A 347 -7.56 -24.45 1.19
CA VAL A 347 -7.01 -23.11 1.47
C VAL A 347 -5.79 -22.90 0.59
N ARG A 348 -5.75 -21.77 -0.10
CA ARG A 348 -4.66 -21.33 -0.98
C ARG A 348 -4.05 -20.06 -0.40
N PHE A 349 -2.82 -20.14 0.07
CA PHE A 349 -2.04 -19.00 0.55
C PHE A 349 -1.21 -18.46 -0.61
N CYS A 350 -1.35 -17.19 -0.97
CA CYS A 350 -0.68 -16.59 -2.12
C CYS A 350 0.07 -15.30 -1.76
N TRP A 351 1.27 -15.18 -2.33
CA TRP A 351 2.13 -14.01 -2.30
C TRP A 351 2.19 -13.39 -3.68
N TRP A 352 1.58 -12.22 -3.82
CA TRP A 352 1.49 -11.50 -5.08
C TRP A 352 2.79 -10.72 -5.34
N GLY A 353 3.25 -10.73 -6.58
CA GLY A 353 4.34 -9.87 -7.02
C GLY A 353 3.81 -8.63 -7.73
N ALA A 354 4.60 -7.55 -7.73
CA ALA A 354 4.30 -6.33 -8.47
C ALA A 354 2.94 -5.70 -8.11
N GLU A 355 2.55 -5.78 -6.83
CA GLU A 355 1.43 -4.99 -6.33
C GLU A 355 1.79 -3.52 -6.46
N GLU A 356 3.01 -3.16 -6.04
CA GLU A 356 3.44 -1.77 -5.84
C GLU A 356 3.48 -0.93 -7.14
N VAL A 357 3.34 -1.60 -8.28
CA VAL A 357 3.38 -1.00 -9.62
C VAL A 357 2.09 -1.22 -10.40
N GLY A 358 1.05 -1.79 -9.80
CA GLY A 358 -0.22 -1.97 -10.49
C GLY A 358 -1.04 -3.21 -10.18
N LEU A 359 -0.97 -3.82 -8.99
CA LEU A 359 -1.83 -4.98 -8.64
C LEU A 359 -1.53 -6.22 -9.50
N LEU A 360 -0.37 -6.23 -10.18
CA LEU A 360 -0.21 -7.00 -11.40
C LEU A 360 -0.22 -8.51 -11.14
N GLY A 361 0.29 -8.92 -9.97
CA GLY A 361 0.32 -10.31 -9.55
C GLY A 361 -1.08 -10.87 -9.31
N SER A 362 -1.90 -10.18 -8.52
CA SER A 362 -3.29 -10.61 -8.26
C SER A 362 -4.16 -10.49 -9.51
N ASP A 363 -3.95 -9.47 -10.34
CA ASP A 363 -4.64 -9.28 -11.61
C ASP A 363 -4.31 -10.40 -12.62
N ASP A 364 -3.04 -10.76 -12.80
CA ASP A 364 -2.66 -11.91 -13.62
C ASP A 364 -3.28 -13.20 -13.07
N HIS A 365 -3.20 -13.44 -11.75
CA HIS A 365 -3.79 -14.64 -11.15
C HIS A 365 -5.28 -14.79 -11.46
N VAL A 366 -6.06 -13.72 -11.32
CA VAL A 366 -7.50 -13.73 -11.61
C VAL A 366 -7.75 -13.90 -13.12
N LYS A 367 -6.98 -13.22 -13.98
CA LYS A 367 -7.08 -13.36 -15.45
C LYS A 367 -6.80 -14.79 -15.91
N GLN A 368 -5.74 -15.41 -15.39
CA GLN A 368 -5.43 -16.82 -15.67
C GLN A 368 -6.53 -17.74 -15.16
N ALA A 369 -7.05 -17.48 -13.95
CA ALA A 369 -8.10 -18.30 -13.37
C ALA A 369 -9.41 -18.26 -14.18
N LYS A 370 -9.72 -17.10 -14.77
CA LYS A 370 -10.92 -16.90 -15.60
C LYS A 370 -10.91 -17.71 -16.89
N ILE A 371 -9.73 -17.98 -17.46
CA ILE A 371 -9.58 -18.76 -18.70
C ILE A 371 -9.21 -20.23 -18.44
N SER A 372 -8.87 -20.59 -17.20
CA SER A 372 -8.49 -21.95 -16.85
C SER A 372 -9.66 -22.92 -16.93
N THR A 373 -9.35 -24.16 -17.32
CA THR A 373 -10.29 -25.30 -17.27
C THR A 373 -9.88 -26.34 -16.22
N VAL A 374 -8.78 -26.11 -15.50
CA VAL A 374 -8.20 -27.04 -14.52
C VAL A 374 -8.86 -26.82 -13.17
N VAL A 375 -9.48 -27.86 -12.60
CA VAL A 375 -10.08 -27.81 -11.25
C VAL A 375 -9.07 -27.30 -10.24
N GLY A 376 -9.49 -26.32 -9.44
CA GLY A 376 -8.66 -25.62 -8.49
C GLY A 376 -7.89 -24.43 -9.07
N GLU A 377 -7.86 -24.26 -10.38
CA GLU A 377 -7.31 -23.08 -11.03
C GLU A 377 -8.39 -22.26 -11.72
N ARG A 378 -9.66 -22.67 -11.68
CA ARG A 378 -10.74 -21.91 -12.31
C ARG A 378 -11.23 -20.83 -11.36
N LEU A 379 -11.57 -19.68 -11.91
CA LEU A 379 -12.20 -18.60 -11.14
C LEU A 379 -13.48 -19.07 -10.41
N SER A 380 -14.24 -19.99 -11.02
CA SER A 380 -15.46 -20.56 -10.42
C SER A 380 -15.21 -21.42 -9.18
N ASP A 381 -13.97 -21.84 -8.95
CA ASP A 381 -13.57 -22.63 -7.78
C ASP A 381 -13.29 -21.73 -6.56
N TYR A 382 -13.15 -20.41 -6.77
CA TYR A 382 -12.79 -19.47 -5.72
C TYR A 382 -14.04 -19.00 -4.98
N LEU A 383 -14.04 -19.16 -3.66
CA LEU A 383 -15.17 -18.79 -2.82
C LEU A 383 -15.01 -17.38 -2.26
N VAL A 384 -13.82 -17.05 -1.77
CA VAL A 384 -13.51 -15.79 -1.08
C VAL A 384 -12.01 -15.51 -1.16
N ASN A 385 -11.66 -14.23 -1.24
CA ASN A 385 -10.31 -13.70 -1.04
C ASN A 385 -10.22 -12.99 0.32
N LEU A 386 -9.25 -13.39 1.15
CA LEU A 386 -8.86 -12.70 2.38
C LEU A 386 -7.58 -11.92 2.13
N ASN A 387 -7.64 -10.60 2.18
CA ASN A 387 -6.53 -9.72 1.85
C ASN A 387 -5.85 -9.19 3.12
N TYR A 388 -4.54 -9.41 3.21
CA TYR A 388 -3.71 -8.95 4.31
C TYR A 388 -2.59 -8.06 3.80
N ASP A 389 -2.77 -6.78 4.07
CA ASP A 389 -1.89 -5.72 3.63
C ASP A 389 -1.75 -4.71 4.75
N MET A 390 -0.50 -4.41 5.14
CA MET A 390 -0.12 -3.59 6.28
C MET A 390 -0.91 -3.93 7.54
N LEU A 391 -0.43 -4.90 8.32
CA LEU A 391 -1.07 -5.36 9.55
C LEU A 391 -0.38 -4.85 10.83
N GLY A 392 0.70 -4.07 10.72
CA GLY A 392 1.58 -3.71 11.85
C GLY A 392 1.89 -2.23 12.03
N SER A 393 1.05 -1.31 11.54
CA SER A 393 1.33 0.14 11.55
C SER A 393 1.62 0.70 12.96
N PRO A 394 2.55 1.66 13.11
CA PRO A 394 2.95 2.15 14.44
C PRO A 394 1.81 2.86 15.19
N ASN A 395 1.01 3.69 14.49
CA ASN A 395 -0.15 4.43 15.02
C ASN A 395 -1.47 3.78 14.56
N TYR A 396 -1.49 2.44 14.67
CA TYR A 396 -2.47 1.50 14.13
C TYR A 396 -3.93 1.86 14.37
N ILE A 397 -4.78 1.45 13.42
CA ILE A 397 -6.15 1.06 13.69
C ILE A 397 -6.27 -0.47 13.58
N PHE A 398 -7.25 -1.07 14.23
CA PHE A 398 -7.73 -2.40 13.90
C PHE A 398 -8.79 -2.27 12.79
N GLY A 399 -8.32 -2.01 11.56
CA GLY A 399 -9.17 -1.76 10.41
C GLY A 399 -9.73 -3.04 9.80
N ILE A 400 -11.02 -3.04 9.51
CA ILE A 400 -11.77 -4.12 8.87
C ILE A 400 -12.32 -3.60 7.54
N TYR A 401 -12.05 -4.29 6.43
CA TYR A 401 -12.64 -3.90 5.15
C TYR A 401 -14.18 -3.96 5.20
N ASP A 402 -14.84 -2.84 4.90
CA ASP A 402 -16.30 -2.73 4.90
C ASP A 402 -16.88 -3.09 3.53
N GLY A 403 -17.57 -4.23 3.44
CA GLY A 403 -18.26 -4.70 2.24
C GLY A 403 -19.26 -3.71 1.63
N LYS A 404 -19.72 -2.71 2.38
CA LYS A 404 -20.61 -1.65 1.86
C LYS A 404 -19.89 -0.58 1.04
N THR A 405 -18.57 -0.50 1.18
CA THR A 405 -17.72 0.48 0.49
C THR A 405 -17.16 -0.04 -0.84
N ALA A 406 -17.46 -1.31 -1.17
CA ALA A 406 -17.11 -1.87 -2.47
C ALA A 406 -17.63 -0.98 -3.60
N ASN A 407 -16.81 -0.78 -4.64
CA ASN A 407 -17.11 0.11 -5.76
C ASN A 407 -18.51 -0.19 -6.33
N SER A 408 -19.24 0.85 -6.76
CA SER A 408 -20.58 0.70 -7.35
C SER A 408 -20.65 -0.27 -8.52
N ASP A 409 -19.52 -0.46 -9.19
CA ASP A 409 -19.38 -1.31 -10.37
C ASP A 409 -19.05 -2.77 -10.02
N THR A 410 -18.91 -3.07 -8.72
CA THR A 410 -18.77 -4.44 -8.18
C THR A 410 -19.97 -5.31 -8.54
N PRO A 411 -19.76 -6.51 -9.10
CA PRO A 411 -20.84 -7.48 -9.27
C PRO A 411 -21.57 -7.72 -7.95
N VAL A 412 -22.90 -7.55 -7.96
CA VAL A 412 -23.74 -7.67 -6.76
C VAL A 412 -23.65 -9.03 -6.06
N THR A 413 -23.12 -10.04 -6.72
CA THR A 413 -22.88 -11.37 -6.16
C THR A 413 -21.86 -11.35 -5.02
N ALA A 414 -20.86 -10.46 -5.06
CA ALA A 414 -19.83 -10.36 -4.03
C ALA A 414 -20.32 -9.61 -2.77
N LEU A 415 -21.24 -8.67 -2.91
CA LEU A 415 -21.58 -7.71 -1.83
C LEU A 415 -22.14 -8.38 -0.56
N PRO A 416 -23.11 -9.32 -0.62
CA PRO A 416 -23.62 -9.96 0.58
C PRO A 416 -22.54 -10.71 1.36
N GLY A 417 -21.67 -11.43 0.66
CA GLY A 417 -20.57 -12.18 1.26
C GLY A 417 -19.54 -11.24 1.88
N SER A 418 -19.15 -10.17 1.19
CA SER A 418 -18.20 -9.19 1.75
C SER A 418 -18.74 -8.52 3.01
N ASN A 419 -20.03 -8.19 3.06
CA ASN A 419 -20.68 -7.70 4.28
C ASN A 419 -20.66 -8.71 5.43
N LYS A 420 -20.79 -10.01 5.11
CA LYS A 420 -20.66 -11.08 6.10
C LYS A 420 -19.22 -11.21 6.61
N MET A 421 -18.23 -11.04 5.74
CA MET A 421 -16.83 -11.01 6.13
C MET A 421 -16.54 -9.86 7.10
N THR A 422 -17.01 -8.65 6.79
CA THR A 422 -16.93 -7.50 7.69
C THR A 422 -17.53 -7.83 9.07
N ALA A 423 -18.72 -8.42 9.11
CA ALA A 423 -19.38 -8.78 10.35
C ALA A 423 -18.63 -9.85 11.15
N LEU A 424 -18.01 -10.82 10.47
CA LEU A 424 -17.26 -11.91 11.10
C LEU A 424 -15.95 -11.43 11.74
N TYR A 425 -15.22 -10.52 11.07
CA TYR A 425 -14.07 -9.85 11.69
C TYR A 425 -14.48 -9.01 12.90
N ARG A 426 -15.55 -8.22 12.75
CA ARG A 426 -16.08 -7.38 13.83
C ARG A 426 -16.41 -8.21 15.07
N GLN A 427 -17.10 -9.34 14.86
CA GLN A 427 -17.44 -10.27 15.95
C GLN A 427 -16.21 -10.69 16.74
N TRP A 428 -15.09 -10.99 16.08
CA TRP A 428 -13.86 -11.37 16.78
C TRP A 428 -13.34 -10.24 17.66
N PHE A 429 -13.22 -9.00 17.14
CA PHE A 429 -12.74 -7.87 17.95
C PHE A 429 -13.70 -7.57 19.12
N ASP A 430 -15.01 -7.63 18.90
CA ASP A 430 -16.02 -7.49 19.95
C ASP A 430 -15.85 -8.57 21.04
N GLU A 431 -15.68 -9.84 20.67
CA GLU A 431 -15.45 -10.96 21.59
C GLU A 431 -14.15 -10.81 22.39
N GLN A 432 -13.11 -10.21 21.79
CA GLN A 432 -11.83 -9.92 22.45
C GLN A 432 -11.86 -8.61 23.25
N ASN A 433 -12.96 -7.87 23.26
CA ASN A 433 -13.05 -6.51 23.83
C ASN A 433 -11.99 -5.55 23.28
N LEU A 434 -11.69 -5.66 21.99
CA LEU A 434 -10.74 -4.81 21.28
C LEU A 434 -11.49 -3.76 20.45
N PRO A 435 -10.91 -2.55 20.28
CA PRO A 435 -11.48 -1.56 19.37
C PRO A 435 -11.35 -2.03 17.93
N TRP A 436 -12.15 -1.45 17.03
CA TRP A 436 -12.02 -1.66 15.60
C TRP A 436 -12.54 -0.46 14.80
N ASN A 437 -12.08 -0.33 13.55
CA ASN A 437 -12.55 0.67 12.60
C ASN A 437 -12.96 -0.01 11.29
N TYR A 438 -13.84 0.62 10.54
CA TYR A 438 -14.00 0.27 9.13
C TYR A 438 -12.89 0.91 8.30
N THR A 439 -12.46 0.19 7.27
CA THR A 439 -11.65 0.73 6.19
C THR A 439 -12.31 0.39 4.86
N ASP A 440 -12.12 1.25 3.87
CA ASP A 440 -12.82 1.14 2.59
C ASP A 440 -12.12 0.15 1.66
N PHE A 441 -12.90 -0.53 0.82
CA PHE A 441 -12.40 -1.19 -0.39
C PHE A 441 -12.02 -0.14 -1.45
N SER A 442 -10.96 0.62 -1.16
CA SER A 442 -10.44 1.74 -1.96
C SER A 442 -9.87 1.36 -3.33
N GLY A 443 -9.57 0.07 -3.55
CA GLY A 443 -8.93 -0.45 -4.77
C GLY A 443 -7.40 -0.51 -4.73
N ARG A 444 -6.79 -0.05 -3.63
CA ARG A 444 -5.32 0.05 -3.46
C ARG A 444 -4.65 -1.24 -2.95
N SER A 445 -5.24 -2.42 -3.17
CA SER A 445 -4.67 -3.69 -2.68
C SER A 445 -5.30 -4.92 -3.36
N ASP A 446 -4.69 -6.09 -3.18
CA ASP A 446 -4.90 -7.34 -3.94
C ASP A 446 -6.29 -7.97 -3.88
N TYR A 447 -7.18 -7.52 -2.99
CA TYR A 447 -8.61 -7.87 -3.07
C TYR A 447 -9.25 -7.39 -4.38
N GLY A 448 -8.61 -6.44 -5.04
CA GLY A 448 -9.19 -5.68 -6.11
C GLY A 448 -9.68 -6.55 -7.28
N PRO A 449 -8.76 -7.26 -7.97
CA PRO A 449 -9.09 -8.15 -9.08
C PRO A 449 -10.18 -9.18 -8.76
N PHE A 450 -10.24 -9.65 -7.52
CA PHE A 450 -11.25 -10.62 -7.07
C PHE A 450 -12.65 -10.00 -7.01
N LEU A 451 -12.78 -8.83 -6.37
CA LEU A 451 -14.06 -8.11 -6.33
C LEU A 451 -14.56 -7.80 -7.75
N ALA A 452 -13.66 -7.39 -8.65
CA ALA A 452 -14.00 -7.08 -10.04
C ALA A 452 -14.68 -8.22 -10.81
N GLU A 453 -14.32 -9.45 -10.47
CA GLU A 453 -14.91 -10.64 -11.07
C GLU A 453 -16.03 -11.26 -10.21
N GLY A 454 -16.48 -10.55 -9.16
CA GLY A 454 -17.61 -10.95 -8.33
C GLY A 454 -17.29 -12.02 -7.28
N ILE A 455 -16.00 -12.22 -6.98
CA ILE A 455 -15.54 -13.04 -5.86
C ILE A 455 -15.63 -12.20 -4.58
N VAL A 456 -16.19 -12.78 -3.52
CA VAL A 456 -16.25 -12.13 -2.21
C VAL A 456 -14.86 -11.80 -1.72
N ALA A 457 -14.66 -10.59 -1.18
CA ALA A 457 -13.44 -10.21 -0.48
C ALA A 457 -13.71 -9.78 0.96
N GLY A 458 -12.71 -9.95 1.82
CA GLY A 458 -12.65 -9.44 3.19
C GLY A 458 -11.19 -9.31 3.62
N GLY A 459 -10.93 -8.76 4.80
CA GLY A 459 -9.56 -8.67 5.30
C GLY A 459 -9.39 -7.58 6.35
N LEU A 460 -8.13 -7.25 6.58
CA LEU A 460 -7.68 -6.36 7.64
C LEU A 460 -6.64 -5.37 7.11
N PHE A 461 -6.54 -4.22 7.77
CA PHE A 461 -5.59 -3.16 7.46
C PHE A 461 -5.33 -2.32 8.71
N SER A 462 -4.08 -1.99 9.00
CA SER A 462 -3.72 -1.21 10.20
C SER A 462 -3.55 0.30 9.96
N GLY A 463 -3.80 0.77 8.73
CA GLY A 463 -3.70 2.18 8.35
C GLY A 463 -2.35 2.52 7.71
N ALA A 464 -2.36 3.39 6.70
CA ALA A 464 -1.16 3.84 5.99
C ALA A 464 -0.99 5.36 6.13
N ASP A 465 -1.29 6.10 5.07
CA ASP A 465 -1.14 7.55 4.95
C ASP A 465 -2.28 8.37 5.57
N GLY A 466 -3.33 7.71 6.07
CA GLY A 466 -4.43 8.35 6.80
C GLY A 466 -4.01 8.91 8.17
N THR A 467 -4.66 9.99 8.61
CA THR A 467 -4.41 10.62 9.92
C THR A 467 -5.34 10.07 10.98
N LYS A 468 -4.78 9.63 12.11
CA LYS A 468 -5.58 9.22 13.28
C LYS A 468 -6.30 10.42 13.87
N THR A 469 -7.62 10.32 14.00
CA THR A 469 -8.46 11.36 14.59
C THR A 469 -8.38 11.37 16.11
N LEU A 470 -8.81 12.47 16.73
CA LEU A 470 -8.92 12.57 18.19
C LEU A 470 -9.92 11.55 18.76
N ASP A 471 -11.04 11.33 18.06
CA ASP A 471 -12.09 10.40 18.49
C ASP A 471 -11.61 8.95 18.42
N GLU A 472 -10.90 8.56 17.36
CA GLU A 472 -10.26 7.24 17.27
C GLU A 472 -9.24 7.03 18.38
N ARG A 473 -8.36 8.01 18.63
CA ARG A 473 -7.38 7.92 19.71
C ARG A 473 -8.07 7.72 21.06
N ASN A 474 -9.10 8.53 21.36
CA ASN A 474 -9.87 8.45 22.61
C ASN A 474 -10.58 7.09 22.74
N TYR A 475 -11.18 6.60 21.67
CA TYR A 475 -11.85 5.30 21.64
C TYR A 475 -10.90 4.16 21.95
N TYR A 476 -9.69 4.17 21.37
CA TYR A 476 -8.69 3.14 21.62
C TYR A 476 -8.11 3.24 23.04
N ASP A 477 -7.82 4.45 23.54
CA ASP A 477 -7.39 4.66 24.93
C ASP A 477 -8.45 4.13 25.93
N GLN A 478 -9.74 4.32 25.62
CA GLN A 478 -10.83 3.84 26.46
C GLN A 478 -10.89 2.31 26.50
N MET A 479 -10.68 1.63 25.37
CA MET A 479 -10.77 0.17 25.28
C MET A 479 -9.49 -0.56 25.70
N LEU A 480 -8.33 -0.01 25.37
CA LEU A 480 -7.02 -0.65 25.57
C LEU A 480 -6.27 -0.15 26.82
N GLY A 481 -6.69 0.99 27.36
CA GLY A 481 -6.01 1.69 28.45
C GLY A 481 -5.26 2.93 27.98
N GLN A 482 -5.05 3.87 28.91
CA GLN A 482 -4.40 5.16 28.65
C GLN A 482 -3.03 4.99 28.00
N GLY A 483 -2.82 5.63 26.85
CA GLY A 483 -1.56 5.64 26.10
C GLY A 483 -1.46 4.56 25.02
N MET A 484 -2.45 3.66 24.93
CA MET A 484 -2.50 2.62 23.89
C MET A 484 -3.22 3.09 22.61
N GLY A 485 -3.95 4.21 22.66
CA GLY A 485 -4.70 4.72 21.54
C GLY A 485 -3.90 5.46 20.47
N GLY A 486 -2.59 5.60 20.66
CA GLY A 486 -1.69 6.27 19.72
C GLY A 486 -1.79 7.80 19.78
N ILE A 487 -1.43 8.46 18.68
CA ILE A 487 -1.29 9.92 18.60
C ILE A 487 -2.32 10.49 17.63
N ALA A 488 -3.22 11.32 18.15
CA ALA A 488 -4.18 12.06 17.33
C ALA A 488 -3.47 13.13 16.49
N GLY A 489 -3.91 13.32 15.24
CA GLY A 489 -3.30 14.24 14.28
C GLY A 489 -2.03 13.71 13.61
N ALA A 490 -1.52 12.53 14.02
CA ALA A 490 -0.42 11.86 13.36
C ALA A 490 -0.93 10.84 12.33
N ILE A 491 -0.13 10.60 11.28
CA ILE A 491 -0.37 9.57 10.27
C ILE A 491 -0.34 8.17 10.93
N HIS A 492 -1.14 7.22 10.44
CA HIS A 492 -1.17 5.84 10.94
C HIS A 492 0.17 5.13 10.76
N ASP A 493 0.77 5.26 9.58
CA ASP A 493 2.13 4.84 9.27
C ASP A 493 2.93 6.00 8.64
N PRO A 494 3.67 6.79 9.45
CA PRO A 494 4.53 7.86 8.97
C PRO A 494 5.68 7.40 8.07
N CYS A 495 5.97 6.09 8.06
CA CYS A 495 7.03 5.46 7.29
C CYS A 495 6.53 4.76 6.02
N TYR A 496 5.22 4.77 5.76
CA TYR A 496 4.62 4.27 4.54
C TYR A 496 5.37 4.78 3.29
N HIS A 497 5.82 3.85 2.46
CA HIS A 497 6.61 4.08 1.24
C HIS A 497 7.93 4.85 1.45
N ARG A 498 8.56 4.69 2.62
CA ARG A 498 9.81 5.39 2.98
C ARG A 498 10.86 4.43 3.51
N GLN A 499 12.10 4.91 3.51
CA GLN A 499 13.26 4.17 4.02
C GLN A 499 13.12 3.73 5.49
N CYS A 500 12.30 4.42 6.28
CA CYS A 500 12.08 4.08 7.68
C CYS A 500 11.03 2.99 7.92
N ASP A 501 10.38 2.43 6.88
CA ASP A 501 9.51 1.26 7.03
C ASP A 501 10.34 -0.02 7.26
N SER A 502 10.97 -0.06 8.44
CA SER A 502 11.85 -1.11 8.91
C SER A 502 11.16 -1.95 9.98
N ILE A 503 11.85 -2.97 10.50
CA ILE A 503 11.35 -3.79 11.61
C ILE A 503 10.99 -2.97 12.86
N GLN A 504 11.59 -1.80 13.05
CA GLN A 504 11.28 -0.89 14.15
C GLN A 504 9.94 -0.16 13.98
N ASN A 505 9.38 -0.15 12.76
CA ASN A 505 8.10 0.47 12.45
C ASN A 505 6.90 -0.35 12.95
N ILE A 506 7.11 -1.65 13.24
CA ILE A 506 6.03 -2.58 13.56
C ILE A 506 5.53 -2.40 15.00
N ASN A 507 4.24 -2.11 15.14
CA ASN A 507 3.54 -2.25 16.41
C ASN A 507 3.21 -3.73 16.66
N VAL A 508 4.04 -4.39 17.46
CA VAL A 508 3.94 -5.84 17.73
C VAL A 508 2.61 -6.24 18.36
N PHE A 509 2.06 -5.42 19.27
CA PHE A 509 0.77 -5.68 19.88
C PHE A 509 -0.35 -5.67 18.84
N ALA A 510 -0.40 -4.62 18.02
CA ALA A 510 -1.43 -4.50 16.99
C ALA A 510 -1.31 -5.63 15.97
N TYR A 511 -0.08 -5.91 15.52
CA TYR A 511 0.22 -6.96 14.57
C TYR A 511 -0.24 -8.34 15.05
N GLU A 512 0.06 -8.71 16.30
CA GLU A 512 -0.40 -9.96 16.89
C GLU A 512 -1.93 -10.10 16.85
N LYS A 513 -2.67 -9.05 17.22
CA LYS A 513 -4.14 -9.07 17.22
C LYS A 513 -4.72 -9.16 15.82
N MET A 514 -4.13 -8.48 14.84
CA MET A 514 -4.54 -8.59 13.44
C MET A 514 -4.35 -10.02 12.90
N VAL A 515 -3.22 -10.67 13.22
CA VAL A 515 -2.98 -12.06 12.76
C VAL A 515 -3.87 -13.07 13.51
N GLN A 516 -4.17 -12.85 14.79
CA GLN A 516 -5.14 -13.68 15.52
C GLN A 516 -6.56 -13.55 14.94
N ALA A 517 -6.97 -12.34 14.56
CA ALA A 517 -8.24 -12.10 13.85
C ALA A 517 -8.28 -12.81 12.49
N ALA A 518 -7.20 -12.74 11.71
CA ALA A 518 -7.05 -13.45 10.44
C ALA A 518 -7.19 -14.97 10.62
N ALA A 519 -6.50 -15.54 11.61
CA ALA A 519 -6.58 -16.95 11.96
C ALA A 519 -7.99 -17.39 12.35
N TYR A 520 -8.67 -16.59 13.19
CA TYR A 520 -10.06 -16.86 13.59
C TYR A 520 -10.99 -16.89 12.38
N VAL A 521 -10.93 -15.89 11.51
CA VAL A 521 -11.81 -15.82 10.34
C VAL A 521 -11.56 -16.99 9.39
N LEU A 522 -10.30 -17.35 9.13
CA LEU A 522 -9.98 -18.52 8.33
C LEU A 522 -10.62 -19.79 8.91
N GLU A 523 -10.46 -20.01 10.22
CA GLU A 523 -11.04 -21.16 10.92
C GLU A 523 -12.58 -21.19 10.79
N GLN A 524 -13.24 -20.04 11.00
CA GLN A 524 -14.69 -19.94 10.91
C GLN A 524 -15.21 -20.24 9.51
N LEU A 525 -14.53 -19.76 8.46
CA LEU A 525 -14.89 -20.04 7.08
C LEU A 525 -14.66 -21.52 6.74
N ALA A 526 -13.50 -22.04 7.12
CA ALA A 526 -13.10 -23.41 6.84
C ALA A 526 -14.04 -24.46 7.48
N ARG A 527 -14.69 -24.09 8.58
CA ARG A 527 -15.66 -24.92 9.32
C ARG A 527 -17.12 -24.65 8.99
N GLN A 528 -17.45 -23.72 8.08
CA GLN A 528 -18.83 -23.56 7.63
C GLN A 528 -19.34 -24.83 6.94
N ASP A 529 -20.55 -25.28 7.29
CA ASP A 529 -21.17 -26.46 6.66
C ASP A 529 -21.38 -26.28 5.15
N ASP A 530 -21.88 -25.11 4.74
CA ASP A 530 -22.04 -24.71 3.34
C ASP A 530 -21.58 -23.25 3.16
N LEU A 531 -20.27 -23.11 2.96
CA LEU A 531 -19.62 -21.82 2.82
C LEU A 531 -20.12 -21.08 1.58
N LYS A 532 -20.36 -21.78 0.47
CA LYS A 532 -20.81 -21.17 -0.78
C LYS A 532 -22.18 -20.54 -0.63
N THR A 533 -23.16 -21.26 -0.06
CA THR A 533 -24.49 -20.70 0.18
C THR A 533 -24.45 -19.58 1.22
N TRP A 534 -23.57 -19.69 2.22
CA TRP A 534 -23.37 -18.62 3.20
C TRP A 534 -22.81 -17.35 2.54
N LEU A 535 -21.79 -17.44 1.69
CA LEU A 535 -21.20 -16.28 1.01
C LEU A 535 -22.12 -15.70 -0.08
N TYR A 536 -22.84 -16.55 -0.80
CA TYR A 536 -23.66 -16.18 -1.96
C TYR A 536 -25.15 -16.48 -1.76
N PRO A 537 -25.83 -15.83 -0.79
CA PRO A 537 -27.23 -16.09 -0.50
C PRO A 537 -28.14 -15.63 -1.65
N ALA A 538 -28.70 -16.58 -2.40
CA ALA A 538 -29.48 -16.34 -3.61
C ALA A 538 -30.61 -15.31 -3.43
N SER A 539 -31.30 -15.33 -2.29
CA SER A 539 -32.40 -14.41 -1.98
C SER A 539 -31.96 -12.95 -1.79
N GLN A 540 -30.77 -12.72 -1.24
CA GLN A 540 -30.23 -11.36 -1.08
C GLN A 540 -29.68 -10.85 -2.41
N ILE A 541 -28.99 -11.71 -3.18
CA ILE A 541 -28.49 -11.39 -4.52
C ILE A 541 -29.65 -11.03 -5.46
N ALA A 542 -30.76 -11.77 -5.42
CA ALA A 542 -31.95 -11.45 -6.22
C ALA A 542 -32.52 -10.06 -5.88
N LYS A 543 -32.66 -9.73 -4.58
CA LYS A 543 -33.14 -8.43 -4.13
C LYS A 543 -32.24 -7.27 -4.58
N LEU A 544 -30.92 -7.45 -4.55
CA LEU A 544 -29.97 -6.43 -5.01
C LEU A 544 -30.04 -6.22 -6.52
N ASN A 545 -30.15 -7.30 -7.29
CA ASN A 545 -30.36 -7.22 -8.74
C ASN A 545 -31.63 -6.46 -9.09
N ASP A 546 -32.73 -6.69 -8.38
CA ASP A 546 -33.98 -5.98 -8.62
C ASP A 546 -33.86 -4.48 -8.33
N ARG A 547 -33.17 -4.10 -7.23
CA ARG A 547 -32.88 -2.68 -6.93
C ARG A 547 -32.00 -2.03 -8.00
N GLN A 548 -30.95 -2.71 -8.45
CA GLN A 548 -30.08 -2.19 -9.51
C GLN A 548 -30.83 -2.03 -10.83
N LYS A 549 -31.71 -2.97 -11.20
CA LYS A 549 -32.57 -2.83 -12.40
C LYS A 549 -33.48 -1.61 -12.29
N GLN A 550 -34.07 -1.36 -11.13
CA GLN A 550 -34.91 -0.18 -10.88
C GLN A 550 -34.10 1.13 -10.98
N GLN A 551 -32.86 1.15 -10.48
CA GLN A 551 -31.96 2.30 -10.60
C GLN A 551 -31.42 2.52 -12.03
N GLN A 552 -31.12 1.44 -12.76
CA GLN A 552 -30.66 1.50 -14.15
C GLN A 552 -31.77 1.93 -15.12
N GLN A 553 -33.05 1.74 -14.80
CA GLN A 553 -34.15 2.35 -15.55
C GLN A 553 -34.15 3.89 -15.46
N GLN A 554 -33.33 4.48 -14.58
CA GLN A 554 -33.17 5.92 -14.41
C GLN A 554 -31.82 6.48 -14.90
N GLN A 555 -30.83 5.65 -15.27
CA GLN A 555 -29.51 6.10 -15.79
C GLN A 555 -28.92 5.19 -16.88
N ARG A 556 -28.24 5.78 -17.87
CA ARG A 556 -27.63 5.08 -19.03
C ARG A 556 -26.50 4.13 -18.58
N ARG A 557 -26.51 2.90 -19.11
CA ARG A 557 -25.50 1.84 -18.89
C ARG A 557 -24.06 2.35 -19.08
N LYS A 558 -23.18 2.07 -18.12
CA LYS A 558 -21.72 2.11 -18.30
C LYS A 558 -21.23 0.82 -19.03
N PRO A 559 -20.18 0.90 -19.86
CA PRO A 559 -19.55 -0.27 -20.47
C PRO A 559 -18.80 -1.15 -19.46
N LYS A 560 -18.43 -2.36 -19.89
CA LYS A 560 -17.64 -3.35 -19.13
C LYS A 560 -16.16 -2.93 -19.15
N TYR A 561 -15.50 -3.00 -17.99
CA TYR A 561 -14.10 -2.58 -17.80
C TYR A 561 -13.11 -3.45 -18.58
N ASN A 562 -12.06 -2.82 -19.11
CA ASN A 562 -10.94 -3.47 -19.80
C ASN A 562 -9.71 -3.69 -18.89
N SER A 563 -9.66 -3.07 -17.71
CA SER A 563 -8.57 -3.23 -16.73
C SER A 563 -9.05 -3.07 -15.29
N ILE A 564 -8.25 -3.54 -14.32
CA ILE A 564 -8.55 -3.41 -12.90
C ILE A 564 -8.56 -1.95 -12.42
N ASN A 565 -7.71 -1.12 -13.04
CA ASN A 565 -7.66 0.32 -12.78
C ASN A 565 -9.00 0.98 -13.12
N GLU A 566 -9.58 0.62 -14.28
CA GLU A 566 -10.87 1.15 -14.72
C GLU A 566 -12.01 0.75 -13.76
N TYR A 567 -11.89 -0.41 -13.11
CA TYR A 567 -12.90 -0.94 -12.19
C TYR A 567 -12.91 -0.22 -10.84
N PHE A 568 -11.76 0.08 -10.23
CA PHE A 568 -11.74 0.77 -8.93
C PHE A 568 -11.88 2.27 -9.00
N GLY A 569 -11.54 2.90 -10.13
CA GLY A 569 -11.61 4.36 -10.27
C GLY A 569 -10.60 5.13 -9.39
N TYR A 570 -9.65 4.42 -8.76
CA TYR A 570 -8.72 4.92 -7.73
C TYR A 570 -7.36 4.17 -7.78
N PRO A 571 -6.28 4.77 -7.23
CA PRO A 571 -4.94 4.78 -7.81
C PRO A 571 -4.04 3.62 -7.40
N TYR A 572 -3.09 3.32 -8.27
CA TYR A 572 -1.72 3.06 -7.82
C TYR A 572 -1.02 4.39 -7.57
N TYR A 573 -0.60 4.57 -6.32
CA TYR A 573 0.26 5.59 -5.70
C TYR A 573 0.19 7.03 -6.19
#